data_AF-A0A2G8KB20-F1
#
_entry.id   AF-A0A2G8KB20-F1
#
_cell.length_a   1.000
_cell.length_b   1.000
_cell.length_c   1.000
_cell.angle_alpha   90.00
_cell.angle_beta   90.00
_cell.angle_gamma   90.00
#
_symmetry.space_group_name_H-M   'P 1'
#
loop_
_entity.id
_entity.type
_entity.pdbx_description
1 polymer ?
#
loop_
_entity_poly.entity_id
_entity_poly.type
_entity_poly.pdbx_seq_one_letter_code
_entity_poly.pdbx_strand_id
1 'polypeptide(L)'
;MKFSSRGSLVATALCHVALAAVTMAIPVYLGIYKNVSVDLGYEHYAERANSTLGPFKFPSWIRMPANTLVNIGYLLVGSLWLYRVVFAVNPVTSHRHEDLYLMSVFASMSCIYSVVQYSRIVTQSYFWSVLDQWYTLPFFSWTIVWSRKIQSGWNTETTISIVLASILSYNLTLLHKFGFEVALGVHIVIAVYNGCRVLSLHFNQRRFILFCSVILNCCGFVFLKLADFHLARFAIFQELTGHFWSKICDFLQIHFTVMLFVHISQDSKTV
;
A
#
# COMPACT_ATOMS: atom_id res chain seq x y z
N MET A 1 7.21 -24.51 19.47
CA MET A 1 8.14 -23.46 18.99
C MET A 1 7.86 -22.18 19.76
N LYS A 2 8.79 -21.73 20.62
CA LYS A 2 8.71 -20.36 21.17
C LYS A 2 9.17 -19.41 20.07
N PHE A 3 8.27 -18.57 19.56
CA PHE A 3 8.67 -17.48 18.66
C PHE A 3 9.64 -16.56 19.40
N SER A 4 10.65 -16.03 18.71
CA SER A 4 11.44 -14.91 19.24
C SER A 4 10.51 -13.74 19.58
N SER A 5 10.93 -12.83 20.48
CA SER A 5 10.12 -11.63 20.82
C SER A 5 9.68 -10.84 19.57
N ARG A 6 10.52 -10.81 18.53
CA ARG A 6 10.22 -10.20 17.23
C ARG A 6 9.22 -11.01 16.39
N GLY A 7 9.28 -12.34 16.44
CA GLY A 7 8.28 -13.19 15.80
C GLY A 7 6.89 -13.00 16.39
N SER A 8 6.79 -12.89 17.72
CA SER A 8 5.53 -12.56 18.40
C SER A 8 5.00 -11.19 17.97
N LEU A 9 5.87 -10.19 17.90
CA LEU A 9 5.51 -8.83 17.45
C LEU A 9 4.97 -8.82 16.02
N VAL A 10 5.61 -9.54 15.10
CA VAL A 10 5.13 -9.66 13.70
C VAL A 10 3.77 -10.34 13.65
N ALA A 11 3.56 -11.40 14.44
CA ALA A 11 2.27 -12.06 14.52
C ALA A 11 1.19 -11.12 15.06
N THR A 12 1.47 -10.34 16.11
CA THR A 12 0.54 -9.33 16.64
C THR A 12 0.20 -8.27 15.60
N ALA A 13 1.20 -7.73 14.90
CA ALA A 13 0.97 -6.76 13.83
C ALA A 13 0.09 -7.33 12.72
N LEU A 14 0.37 -8.55 12.25
CA LEU A 14 -0.44 -9.22 11.24
C LEU A 14 -1.88 -9.44 11.72
N CYS A 15 -2.07 -9.87 12.96
CA CYS A 15 -3.40 -10.03 13.56
C CYS A 15 -4.19 -8.71 13.59
N HIS A 16 -3.56 -7.59 13.96
CA HIS A 16 -4.22 -6.29 13.95
C HIS A 16 -4.61 -5.85 12.54
N VAL A 17 -3.74 -6.04 11.55
CA VAL A 17 -4.05 -5.69 10.16
C VAL A 17 -5.16 -6.59 9.60
N ALA A 18 -5.10 -7.90 9.87
CA ALA A 18 -6.13 -8.84 9.45
C ALA A 18 -7.48 -8.52 10.10
N LEU A 19 -7.50 -8.22 11.40
CA LEU A 19 -8.70 -7.81 12.11
C LEU A 19 -9.31 -6.57 11.49
N ALA A 20 -8.50 -5.52 11.24
CA ALA A 20 -8.97 -4.31 10.57
C ALA A 20 -9.55 -4.60 9.18
N ALA A 21 -8.86 -5.42 8.38
CA ALA A 21 -9.34 -5.82 7.05
C ALA A 21 -10.68 -6.55 7.10
N VAL A 22 -10.86 -7.47 8.06
CA VAL A 22 -12.12 -8.20 8.27
C VAL A 22 -13.22 -7.25 8.73
N THR A 23 -12.93 -6.33 9.65
CA THR A 23 -13.89 -5.32 10.11
C THR A 23 -14.35 -4.43 8.96
N MET A 24 -13.47 -4.08 8.02
CA MET A 24 -13.83 -3.33 6.81
C MET A 24 -14.64 -4.19 5.81
N ALA A 25 -14.36 -5.49 5.72
CA ALA A 25 -15.09 -6.40 4.84
C ALA A 25 -16.55 -6.61 5.24
N ILE A 26 -16.86 -6.60 6.53
CA ILE A 26 -18.23 -6.83 7.05
C ILE A 26 -19.24 -5.81 6.46
N PRO A 27 -19.04 -4.49 6.56
CA PRO A 27 -19.92 -3.49 5.93
C PRO A 27 -20.13 -3.67 4.42
N VAL A 28 -19.07 -4.05 3.69
CA VAL A 28 -19.16 -4.28 2.25
C VAL A 28 -20.03 -5.51 1.97
N TYR A 29 -19.83 -6.59 2.72
CA TYR A 29 -20.63 -7.81 2.61
C TYR A 29 -22.10 -7.56 2.96
N LEU A 30 -22.39 -6.74 3.98
CA LEU A 30 -23.74 -6.33 4.37
C LEU A 30 -24.40 -5.36 3.38
N GLY A 31 -23.70 -4.95 2.32
CA GLY A 31 -24.26 -4.10 1.27
C GLY A 31 -24.36 -2.62 1.62
N ILE A 32 -23.67 -2.14 2.68
CA ILE A 32 -23.65 -0.72 3.05
C ILE A 32 -23.15 0.15 1.88
N TYR A 33 -22.19 -0.37 1.12
CA TYR A 33 -21.57 0.33 0.00
C TYR A 33 -22.14 -0.06 -1.36
N LYS A 34 -23.31 -0.70 -1.47
CA LYS A 34 -23.86 -1.26 -2.72
C LYS A 34 -23.98 -0.30 -3.93
N ASN A 35 -23.98 1.01 -3.67
CA ASN A 35 -24.15 2.05 -4.69
C ASN A 35 -22.86 2.86 -4.95
N VAL A 36 -21.74 2.49 -4.34
CA VAL A 36 -20.45 3.14 -4.59
C VAL A 36 -20.03 2.91 -6.04
N SER A 37 -19.53 3.97 -6.66
CA SER A 37 -18.91 3.90 -7.99
C SER A 37 -17.55 3.21 -7.88
N VAL A 38 -17.41 2.07 -8.56
CA VAL A 38 -16.15 1.33 -8.68
C VAL A 38 -15.92 0.95 -10.13
N ASP A 39 -14.66 0.93 -10.56
CA ASP A 39 -14.28 0.42 -11.88
C ASP A 39 -14.40 -1.10 -11.86
N LEU A 40 -15.49 -1.61 -12.45
CA LEU A 40 -15.86 -3.02 -12.51
C LEU A 40 -15.87 -3.46 -13.97
N GLY A 41 -15.11 -4.51 -14.30
CA GLY A 41 -15.01 -4.99 -15.68
C GLY A 41 -13.66 -4.69 -16.31
N TYR A 42 -13.39 -5.42 -17.39
CA TYR A 42 -12.10 -5.38 -18.08
C TYR A 42 -11.93 -4.13 -18.94
N GLU A 43 -13.02 -3.47 -19.31
CA GLU A 43 -13.07 -2.21 -20.07
C GLU A 43 -12.42 -1.03 -19.34
N HIS A 44 -12.12 -1.18 -18.05
CA HIS A 44 -11.40 -0.19 -17.24
C HIS A 44 -9.88 -0.39 -17.23
N TYR A 45 -9.37 -1.39 -17.95
CA TYR A 45 -7.95 -1.70 -18.05
C TYR A 45 -7.53 -1.71 -19.52
N ALA A 46 -6.34 -1.17 -19.81
CA ALA A 46 -5.77 -1.26 -21.15
C ALA A 46 -5.26 -2.67 -21.47
N GLU A 47 -5.01 -3.50 -20.46
CA GLU A 47 -4.55 -4.87 -20.67
C GLU A 47 -5.69 -5.67 -21.28
N ARG A 48 -5.44 -6.29 -22.44
CA ARG A 48 -6.46 -7.07 -23.13
C ARG A 48 -6.90 -8.23 -22.25
N ALA A 49 -8.21 -8.42 -22.15
CA ALA A 49 -8.82 -9.51 -21.38
C ALA A 49 -8.66 -10.87 -22.09
N ASN A 50 -7.44 -11.37 -22.17
CA ASN A 50 -7.10 -12.70 -22.67
C ASN A 50 -6.11 -13.38 -21.72
N SER A 51 -6.16 -14.70 -21.65
CA SER A 51 -5.29 -15.46 -20.74
C SER A 51 -3.89 -15.69 -21.33
N THR A 52 -3.34 -14.68 -22.02
CA THR A 52 -2.03 -14.75 -22.67
C THR A 52 -1.20 -13.52 -22.33
N LEU A 53 0.09 -13.72 -22.10
CA LEU A 53 1.06 -12.63 -21.91
C LEU A 53 2.34 -13.01 -22.65
N GLY A 54 2.65 -12.29 -23.72
CA GLY A 54 3.66 -12.67 -24.69
C GLY A 54 3.48 -14.14 -25.15
N PRO A 55 4.52 -14.99 -25.04
CA PRO A 55 4.43 -16.40 -25.44
C PRO A 55 3.74 -17.31 -24.40
N PHE A 56 3.39 -16.79 -23.22
CA PHE A 56 2.88 -17.59 -22.11
C PHE A 56 1.36 -17.63 -22.09
N LYS A 57 0.79 -18.83 -21.90
CA LYS A 57 -0.65 -19.05 -21.73
C LYS A 57 -0.96 -19.37 -20.27
N PHE A 58 -1.89 -18.62 -19.70
CA PHE A 58 -2.35 -18.74 -18.32
C PHE A 58 -3.70 -19.48 -18.26
N PRO A 59 -4.11 -19.97 -17.07
CA PRO A 59 -5.45 -20.49 -16.86
C PRO A 59 -6.53 -19.47 -17.27
N SER A 60 -7.65 -19.95 -17.79
CA SER A 60 -8.73 -19.11 -18.34
C SER A 60 -9.38 -18.14 -17.33
N TRP A 61 -9.22 -18.41 -16.04
CA TRP A 61 -9.67 -17.51 -14.96
C TRP A 61 -8.73 -16.32 -14.74
N ILE A 62 -7.48 -16.37 -15.23
CA ILE A 62 -6.56 -15.22 -15.24
C ILE A 62 -6.69 -14.53 -16.60
N ARG A 63 -7.55 -13.51 -16.67
CA ARG A 63 -7.82 -12.78 -17.93
C ARG A 63 -6.94 -11.54 -18.16
N MET A 64 -6.23 -11.10 -17.14
CA MET A 64 -5.26 -10.00 -17.23
C MET A 64 -3.97 -10.46 -16.54
N PRO A 65 -3.16 -11.33 -17.16
CA PRO A 65 -2.01 -11.94 -16.51
C PRO A 65 -0.99 -10.93 -15.95
N ALA A 66 -0.69 -9.84 -16.65
CA ALA A 66 0.27 -8.84 -16.16
C ALA A 66 -0.26 -8.15 -14.90
N ASN A 67 -1.47 -7.59 -14.94
CA ASN A 67 -2.14 -6.96 -13.80
C ASN A 67 -2.45 -7.94 -12.66
N THR A 68 -2.51 -9.25 -12.93
CA THR A 68 -2.65 -10.29 -11.90
C THR A 68 -1.31 -10.59 -11.23
N LEU A 69 -0.26 -10.85 -12.01
CA LEU A 69 1.06 -11.25 -11.51
C LEU A 69 1.79 -10.13 -10.78
N VAL A 70 1.57 -8.87 -11.16
CA VAL A 70 2.20 -7.73 -10.49
C VAL A 70 1.86 -7.67 -8.99
N ASN A 71 0.73 -8.26 -8.58
CA ASN A 71 0.35 -8.35 -7.16
C ASN A 71 1.34 -9.17 -6.33
N ILE A 72 2.06 -10.13 -6.94
CA ILE A 72 3.14 -10.89 -6.27
C ILE A 72 4.22 -9.94 -5.74
N GLY A 73 4.45 -8.79 -6.41
CA GLY A 73 5.40 -7.78 -5.96
C GLY A 73 5.08 -7.25 -4.55
N TYR A 74 3.82 -6.98 -4.23
CA TYR A 74 3.40 -6.54 -2.89
C TYR A 74 3.63 -7.62 -1.85
N LEU A 75 3.32 -8.87 -2.17
CA LEU A 75 3.54 -10.00 -1.28
C LEU A 75 5.05 -10.19 -1.01
N LEU A 76 5.88 -10.11 -2.04
CA LEU A 76 7.33 -10.24 -1.92
C LEU A 76 7.94 -9.10 -1.11
N VAL A 77 7.57 -7.85 -1.40
CA VAL A 77 8.06 -6.67 -0.65
C VAL A 77 7.63 -6.74 0.82
N GLY A 78 6.36 -7.05 1.09
CA GLY A 78 5.85 -7.21 2.45
C GLY A 78 6.58 -8.34 3.19
N SER A 79 6.65 -9.53 2.58
CA SER A 79 7.31 -10.71 3.16
C SER A 79 8.81 -10.48 3.40
N LEU A 80 9.49 -9.79 2.49
CA LEU A 80 10.90 -9.42 2.64
C LEU A 80 11.13 -8.57 3.89
N TRP A 81 10.28 -7.56 4.13
CA TRP A 81 10.40 -6.70 5.30
C TRP A 81 10.05 -7.42 6.59
N LEU A 82 9.01 -8.26 6.60
CA LEU A 82 8.68 -9.11 7.74
C LEU A 82 9.83 -10.07 8.06
N TYR A 83 10.41 -10.71 7.04
CA TYR A 83 11.60 -11.55 7.19
C TYR A 83 12.75 -10.77 7.85
N ARG A 84 13.04 -9.55 7.37
CA ARG A 84 14.09 -8.70 7.95
C ARG A 84 13.82 -8.33 9.41
N VAL A 85 12.56 -8.11 9.80
CA VAL A 85 12.19 -7.91 11.22
C VAL A 85 12.49 -9.15 12.04
N VAL A 86 11.95 -10.30 11.64
CA VAL A 86 12.02 -11.57 12.39
C VAL A 86 13.46 -11.99 12.61
N PHE A 87 14.28 -11.92 11.55
CA PHE A 87 15.67 -12.39 11.56
C PHE A 87 16.69 -11.29 11.85
N ALA A 88 16.24 -10.07 12.21
CA ALA A 88 17.10 -8.94 12.54
C ALA A 88 18.16 -8.62 11.46
N VAL A 89 17.80 -8.80 10.19
CA VAL A 89 18.73 -8.60 9.07
C VAL A 89 18.86 -7.11 8.76
N ASN A 90 20.09 -6.65 8.55
CA ASN A 90 20.37 -5.27 8.13
C ASN A 90 19.50 -4.87 6.93
N PRO A 91 18.92 -3.65 6.90
CA PRO A 91 19.18 -2.52 7.80
C PRO A 91 18.30 -2.50 9.08
N VAL A 92 17.58 -3.57 9.43
CA VAL A 92 16.67 -3.56 10.59
C VAL A 92 17.44 -3.77 11.90
N THR A 93 18.08 -2.70 12.37
CA THR A 93 18.86 -2.66 13.63
C THR A 93 18.18 -1.84 14.74
N SER A 94 16.96 -1.33 14.52
CA SER A 94 16.22 -0.68 15.61
C SER A 94 15.92 -1.71 16.70
N HIS A 95 16.18 -1.29 17.94
CA HIS A 95 15.82 -2.06 19.14
C HIS A 95 14.50 -1.57 19.74
N ARG A 96 13.94 -0.45 19.23
CA ARG A 96 12.69 0.12 19.75
C ARG A 96 11.50 -0.70 19.25
N HIS A 97 10.67 -1.12 20.20
CA HIS A 97 9.52 -1.99 19.93
C HIS A 97 8.53 -1.34 18.95
N GLU A 98 8.30 -0.04 19.09
CA GLU A 98 7.34 0.73 18.27
C GLU A 98 7.77 0.81 16.80
N ASP A 99 9.07 0.97 16.53
CA ASP A 99 9.59 1.02 15.15
C ASP A 99 9.39 -0.32 14.44
N LEU A 100 9.72 -1.42 15.14
CA LEU A 100 9.54 -2.76 14.61
C LEU A 100 8.05 -3.06 14.40
N TYR A 101 7.18 -2.61 15.31
CA TYR A 101 5.73 -2.77 15.19
C TYR A 101 5.18 -1.99 14.00
N LEU A 102 5.51 -0.71 13.85
CA LEU A 102 5.10 0.12 12.71
C LEU A 102 5.52 -0.49 11.38
N MET A 103 6.76 -0.97 11.28
CA MET A 103 7.25 -1.65 10.09
C MET A 103 6.52 -2.96 9.82
N SER A 104 6.26 -3.75 10.87
CA SER A 104 5.54 -5.02 10.74
C SER A 104 4.10 -4.82 10.30
N VAL A 105 3.41 -3.79 10.80
CA VAL A 105 2.07 -3.42 10.35
C VAL A 105 2.10 -3.01 8.88
N PHE A 106 2.99 -2.11 8.49
CA PHE A 106 3.07 -1.63 7.10
C PHE A 106 3.40 -2.75 6.11
N ALA A 107 4.33 -3.64 6.48
CA ALA A 107 4.68 -4.81 5.66
C ALA A 107 3.55 -5.84 5.62
N SER A 108 2.82 -6.06 6.73
CA SER A 108 1.63 -6.91 6.75
C SER A 108 0.50 -6.35 5.89
N MET A 109 0.33 -5.02 5.88
CA MET A 109 -0.62 -4.34 4.99
C MET A 109 -0.31 -4.62 3.53
N SER A 110 0.97 -4.62 3.14
CA SER A 110 1.40 -5.01 1.77
C SER A 110 0.99 -6.44 1.43
N CYS A 111 1.20 -7.39 2.34
CA CYS A 111 0.83 -8.79 2.12
C CYS A 111 -0.69 -8.98 1.99
N ILE A 112 -1.49 -8.32 2.82
CA ILE A 112 -2.95 -8.41 2.75
C ILE A 112 -3.49 -7.68 1.52
N TYR A 113 -2.95 -6.50 1.21
CA TYR A 113 -3.32 -5.75 0.02
C TYR A 113 -3.06 -6.55 -1.26
N SER A 114 -1.96 -7.30 -1.33
CA SER A 114 -1.69 -8.24 -2.42
C SER A 114 -2.87 -9.18 -2.69
N VAL A 115 -3.49 -9.73 -1.64
CA VAL A 115 -4.62 -10.66 -1.76
C VAL A 115 -5.88 -9.92 -2.20
N VAL A 116 -6.15 -8.75 -1.60
CA VAL A 116 -7.32 -7.92 -1.93
C VAL A 116 -7.27 -7.50 -3.40
N GLN A 117 -6.14 -6.95 -3.84
CA GLN A 117 -5.97 -6.46 -5.20
C GLN A 117 -5.95 -7.62 -6.21
N TYR A 118 -5.26 -8.73 -5.93
CA TYR A 118 -5.32 -9.93 -6.75
C TYR A 118 -6.77 -10.41 -6.93
N SER A 119 -7.53 -10.46 -5.84
CA SER A 119 -8.92 -10.92 -5.86
C SER A 119 -9.81 -9.97 -6.67
N ARG A 120 -9.59 -8.65 -6.57
CA ARG A 120 -10.27 -7.67 -7.43
C ARG A 120 -10.03 -7.97 -8.90
N ILE A 121 -8.76 -8.14 -9.31
CA ILE A 121 -8.38 -8.34 -10.71
C ILE A 121 -8.93 -9.65 -11.27
N VAL A 122 -8.80 -10.75 -10.52
CA VAL A 122 -9.21 -12.07 -11.01
C VAL A 122 -10.72 -12.26 -10.99
N THR A 123 -11.39 -11.81 -9.93
CA THR A 123 -12.84 -12.08 -9.78
C THR A 123 -13.70 -11.03 -10.45
N GLN A 124 -13.18 -9.81 -10.67
CA GLN A 124 -13.98 -8.66 -11.10
C GLN A 124 -15.25 -8.50 -10.26
N SER A 125 -15.18 -8.76 -8.95
CA SER A 125 -16.33 -8.66 -8.06
C SER A 125 -16.45 -7.25 -7.47
N TYR A 126 -17.70 -6.85 -7.24
CA TYR A 126 -18.00 -5.59 -6.58
C TYR A 126 -17.38 -5.51 -5.19
N PHE A 127 -17.52 -6.58 -4.41
CA PHE A 127 -16.98 -6.70 -3.05
C PHE A 127 -15.47 -6.41 -2.99
N TRP A 128 -14.69 -7.06 -3.86
CA TRP A 128 -13.23 -6.87 -3.90
C TRP A 128 -12.83 -5.51 -4.45
N SER A 129 -13.64 -4.92 -5.34
CA SER A 129 -13.38 -3.59 -5.88
C SER A 129 -13.55 -2.49 -4.83
N VAL A 130 -14.60 -2.59 -4.00
CA VAL A 130 -14.82 -1.70 -2.85
C VAL A 130 -13.71 -1.88 -1.81
N LEU A 131 -13.38 -3.13 -1.46
CA LEU A 131 -12.32 -3.40 -0.49
C LEU A 131 -10.94 -2.93 -0.94
N ASP A 132 -10.60 -3.09 -2.22
CA ASP A 132 -9.33 -2.59 -2.77
C ASP A 132 -9.19 -1.08 -2.56
N GLN A 133 -10.19 -0.29 -2.97
CA GLN A 133 -10.20 1.15 -2.74
C GLN A 133 -10.15 1.50 -1.25
N TRP A 134 -11.02 0.88 -0.45
CA TRP A 134 -11.14 1.23 0.97
C TRP A 134 -9.86 0.88 1.73
N TYR A 135 -9.23 -0.25 1.45
CA TYR A 135 -7.98 -0.69 2.09
C TYR A 135 -6.78 0.20 1.75
N THR A 136 -6.76 0.80 0.56
CA THR A 136 -5.70 1.75 0.17
C THR A 136 -5.59 2.92 1.14
N LEU A 137 -6.71 3.45 1.65
CA LEU A 137 -6.72 4.64 2.51
C LEU A 137 -5.94 4.45 3.82
N PRO A 138 -6.26 3.47 4.70
CA PRO A 138 -5.50 3.26 5.92
C PRO A 138 -4.05 2.88 5.66
N PHE A 139 -3.76 2.23 4.53
CA PHE A 139 -2.38 1.92 4.13
C PHE A 139 -1.56 3.22 3.92
N PHE A 140 -2.07 4.20 3.18
CA PHE A 140 -1.44 5.52 3.07
C PHE A 140 -1.39 6.24 4.43
N SER A 141 -2.45 6.17 5.24
CA SER A 141 -2.48 6.83 6.55
C SER A 141 -1.38 6.35 7.50
N TRP A 142 -0.93 5.10 7.35
CA TRP A 142 0.13 4.55 8.19
C TRP A 142 1.47 5.28 7.99
N THR A 143 1.72 5.85 6.81
CA THR A 143 2.89 6.71 6.57
C THR A 143 2.82 8.02 7.38
N ILE A 144 1.61 8.51 7.63
CA ILE A 144 1.34 9.68 8.49
C ILE A 144 1.60 9.31 9.94
N VAL A 145 1.07 8.17 10.41
CA VAL A 145 1.32 7.65 11.76
C VAL A 145 2.82 7.51 12.02
N TRP A 146 3.55 6.88 11.10
CA TRP A 146 4.99 6.67 11.24
C TRP A 146 5.75 8.00 11.27
N SER A 147 5.39 8.94 10.40
CA SER A 147 5.98 10.29 10.39
C SER A 147 5.74 11.04 11.70
N ARG A 148 4.51 10.98 12.24
CA ARG A 148 4.15 11.61 13.52
C ARG A 148 4.92 10.98 14.68
N LYS A 149 5.09 9.66 14.68
CA LYS A 149 5.91 8.96 15.67
C LYS A 149 7.34 9.48 15.69
N ILE A 150 7.92 9.76 14.52
CA ILE A 150 9.29 10.29 14.42
C ILE A 150 9.36 11.73 14.93
N GLN A 151 8.37 12.56 14.58
CA GLN A 151 8.37 13.98 14.94
C GLN A 151 8.08 14.24 16.42
N SER A 152 7.19 13.47 17.04
CA SER A 152 6.64 13.77 18.37
C SER A 152 6.57 12.56 19.30
N GLY A 153 7.15 11.43 18.93
CA GLY A 153 7.06 10.18 19.69
C GLY A 153 5.74 9.43 19.47
N TRP A 154 5.66 8.22 20.03
CA TRP A 154 4.47 7.39 19.93
C TRP A 154 3.32 7.97 20.75
N ASN A 155 2.14 8.08 20.14
CA ASN A 155 0.91 8.46 20.81
C ASN A 155 -0.24 7.60 20.27
N THR A 156 -0.80 6.76 21.14
CA THR A 156 -1.84 5.78 20.78
C THR A 156 -3.14 6.47 20.35
N GLU A 157 -3.58 7.52 21.05
CA GLU A 157 -4.83 8.24 20.74
C GLU A 157 -4.77 8.93 19.37
N THR A 158 -3.64 9.57 19.07
CA THR A 158 -3.37 10.18 17.78
C THR A 158 -3.34 9.13 16.67
N THR A 159 -2.72 7.97 16.94
CA THR A 159 -2.64 6.85 15.98
C THR A 159 -4.03 6.31 15.66
N ILE A 160 -4.84 6.04 16.69
CA ILE A 160 -6.23 5.60 16.54
C ILE A 160 -7.04 6.64 15.76
N SER A 161 -6.91 7.92 16.09
CA SER A 161 -7.62 9.01 15.42
C SER A 161 -7.27 9.10 13.94
N ILE A 162 -5.99 8.98 13.57
CA ILE A 162 -5.55 9.00 12.17
C ILE A 162 -6.12 7.82 11.40
N VAL A 163 -6.03 6.61 11.96
CA VAL A 163 -6.52 5.39 11.30
C VAL A 163 -8.04 5.40 11.17
N LEU A 164 -8.77 5.80 12.22
CA LEU A 164 -10.23 5.92 12.17
C LEU A 164 -10.67 6.99 11.17
N ALA A 165 -10.03 8.16 11.14
CA ALA A 165 -10.31 9.19 10.15
C ALA A 165 -10.08 8.67 8.72
N SER A 166 -9.01 7.90 8.53
CA SER A 166 -8.72 7.27 7.24
C SER A 166 -9.79 6.27 6.81
N ILE A 167 -10.20 5.35 7.70
CA ILE A 167 -11.26 4.38 7.44
C ILE A 167 -12.58 5.10 7.14
N LEU A 168 -12.95 6.11 7.95
CA LEU A 168 -14.20 6.85 7.78
C LEU A 168 -14.21 7.74 6.53
N SER A 169 -13.06 8.17 6.04
CA SER A 169 -12.96 9.00 4.83
C SER A 169 -13.49 8.31 3.58
N TYR A 170 -13.54 6.97 3.57
CA TYR A 170 -14.13 6.22 2.46
C TYR A 170 -15.63 6.49 2.28
N ASN A 171 -16.34 6.95 3.33
CA ASN A 171 -17.75 7.33 3.23
C ASN A 171 -18.00 8.50 2.24
N LEU A 172 -16.96 9.24 1.82
CA LEU A 172 -17.08 10.20 0.73
C LEU A 172 -17.58 9.55 -0.57
N THR A 173 -17.32 8.25 -0.79
CA THR A 173 -17.83 7.49 -1.94
C THR A 173 -19.35 7.32 -1.93
N LEU A 174 -19.99 7.40 -0.75
CA LEU A 174 -21.45 7.39 -0.63
C LEU A 174 -22.08 8.72 -1.02
N LEU A 175 -21.29 9.81 -0.99
CA LEU A 175 -21.75 11.17 -1.27
C LEU A 175 -21.44 11.59 -2.70
N HIS A 176 -20.35 11.10 -3.28
CA HIS A 176 -19.91 11.51 -4.61
C HIS A 176 -19.14 10.39 -5.33
N LYS A 177 -19.30 10.33 -6.67
CA LYS A 177 -18.60 9.34 -7.53
C LYS A 177 -17.08 9.45 -7.48
N PHE A 178 -16.54 10.65 -7.21
CA PHE A 178 -15.11 10.90 -7.03
C PHE A 178 -14.67 10.87 -5.56
N GLY A 179 -15.49 10.33 -4.66
CA GLY A 179 -15.24 10.36 -3.22
C GLY A 179 -13.95 9.64 -2.83
N PHE A 180 -13.63 8.53 -3.51
CA PHE A 180 -12.40 7.78 -3.29
C PHE A 180 -11.16 8.57 -3.73
N GLU A 181 -11.20 9.17 -4.91
CA GLU A 181 -10.11 9.95 -5.50
C GLU A 181 -9.78 11.17 -4.64
N VAL A 182 -10.81 11.86 -4.14
CA VAL A 182 -10.65 12.98 -3.20
C VAL A 182 -10.04 12.50 -1.89
N ALA A 183 -10.56 11.42 -1.29
CA ALA A 183 -10.01 10.86 -0.06
C ALA A 183 -8.54 10.46 -0.21
N LEU A 184 -8.21 9.74 -1.29
CA LEU A 184 -6.85 9.30 -1.59
C LEU A 184 -5.91 10.49 -1.84
N GLY A 185 -6.35 11.50 -2.60
CA GLY A 185 -5.59 12.72 -2.86
C GLY A 185 -5.23 13.46 -1.57
N VAL A 186 -6.19 13.60 -0.65
CA VAL A 186 -5.93 14.19 0.69
C VAL A 186 -4.91 13.37 1.47
N HIS A 187 -5.02 12.04 1.48
CA HIS A 187 -4.05 11.18 2.15
C HIS A 187 -2.63 11.35 1.59
N ILE A 188 -2.49 11.39 0.26
CA ILE A 188 -1.21 11.61 -0.42
C ILE A 188 -0.63 12.97 0.00
N VAL A 189 -1.41 14.06 -0.08
CA VAL A 189 -0.94 15.40 0.29
C VAL A 189 -0.47 15.46 1.74
N ILE A 190 -1.24 14.88 2.68
CA ILE A 190 -0.86 14.86 4.10
C ILE A 190 0.38 13.98 4.32
N ALA A 191 0.49 12.84 3.65
CA ALA A 191 1.66 11.97 3.73
C ALA A 191 2.92 12.67 3.22
N VAL A 192 2.84 13.35 2.06
CA VAL A 192 3.94 14.15 1.49
C VAL A 192 4.33 15.28 2.44
N TYR A 193 3.37 16.03 2.96
CA TYR A 193 3.65 17.11 3.91
C TYR A 193 4.38 16.59 5.16
N ASN A 194 3.90 15.50 5.76
CA ASN A 194 4.55 14.92 6.92
C ASN A 194 5.94 14.33 6.60
N GLY A 195 6.10 13.72 5.43
CA GLY A 195 7.38 13.23 4.93
C GLY A 195 8.41 14.36 4.72
N CYS A 196 7.99 15.48 4.14
CA CYS A 196 8.83 16.69 4.01
C CYS A 196 9.30 17.18 5.38
N ARG A 197 8.40 17.24 6.37
CA ARG A 197 8.74 17.65 7.74
C ARG A 197 9.69 16.66 8.43
N VAL A 198 9.52 15.36 8.22
CA VAL A 198 10.45 14.34 8.73
C VAL A 198 11.83 14.52 8.08
N LEU A 199 11.86 14.75 6.76
CA LEU A 199 13.09 14.96 6.03
C LEU A 199 13.81 16.24 6.46
N SER A 200 13.09 17.33 6.74
CA SER A 200 13.70 18.57 7.23
C SER A 200 14.33 18.41 8.62
N LEU A 201 13.73 17.58 9.50
CA LEU A 201 14.25 17.31 10.84
C LEU A 201 15.47 16.38 10.82
N HIS A 202 15.56 15.49 9.85
CA HIS A 202 16.58 14.45 9.78
C HIS A 202 17.35 14.50 8.45
N PHE A 203 17.60 15.70 7.91
CA PHE A 203 18.14 15.83 6.56
C PHE A 203 19.49 15.12 6.41
N ASN A 204 19.60 14.32 5.35
CA ASN A 204 20.81 13.67 4.90
C ASN A 204 20.65 13.36 3.41
N GLN A 205 21.72 13.42 2.62
CA GLN A 205 21.67 13.17 1.17
C GLN A 205 21.01 11.83 0.82
N ARG A 206 21.33 10.76 1.57
CA ARG A 206 20.74 9.43 1.36
C ARG A 206 19.23 9.43 1.64
N ARG A 207 18.79 10.09 2.72
CA ARG A 207 17.37 10.22 3.07
C ARG A 207 16.61 11.07 2.06
N PHE A 208 17.24 12.13 1.55
CA PHE A 208 16.68 12.94 0.48
C PHE A 208 16.45 12.10 -0.77
N ILE A 209 17.46 11.31 -1.20
CA ILE A 209 17.32 10.39 -2.35
C ILE A 209 16.19 9.39 -2.10
N LEU A 210 16.13 8.76 -0.92
CA LEU A 210 15.06 7.81 -0.58
C LEU A 210 13.68 8.48 -0.61
N PHE A 211 13.56 9.69 -0.09
CA PHE A 211 12.31 10.46 -0.15
C PHE A 211 11.93 10.81 -1.59
N CYS A 212 12.87 11.27 -2.42
CA CYS A 212 12.63 11.49 -3.84
C CYS A 212 12.18 10.20 -4.55
N SER A 213 12.76 9.03 -4.21
CA SER A 213 12.30 7.75 -4.72
C SER A 213 10.86 7.44 -4.31
N VAL A 214 10.46 7.73 -3.06
CA VAL A 214 9.06 7.59 -2.61
C VAL A 214 8.14 8.49 -3.45
N ILE A 215 8.48 9.77 -3.62
CA ILE A 215 7.66 10.72 -4.38
C ILE A 215 7.56 10.31 -5.85
N LEU A 216 8.68 9.95 -6.49
CA LEU A 216 8.70 9.52 -7.88
C LEU A 216 7.80 8.29 -8.11
N ASN A 217 7.87 7.31 -7.21
CA ASN A 217 7.02 6.14 -7.28
C ASN A 217 5.55 6.46 -6.97
N CYS A 218 5.27 7.39 -6.06
CA CYS A 218 3.90 7.85 -5.82
C CYS A 218 3.29 8.53 -7.05
N CYS A 219 4.07 9.40 -7.70
CA CYS A 219 3.70 9.99 -8.98
C CYS A 219 3.48 8.91 -10.05
N GLY A 220 4.37 7.92 -10.15
CA GLY A 220 4.20 6.79 -11.08
C GLY A 220 2.92 6.01 -10.83
N PHE A 221 2.61 5.69 -9.57
CA PHE A 221 1.38 5.03 -9.16
C PHE A 221 0.13 5.79 -9.62
N VAL A 222 0.11 7.12 -9.47
CA VAL A 222 -1.03 7.95 -9.86
C VAL A 222 -1.10 8.14 -11.37
N PHE A 223 -0.04 8.69 -11.98
CA PHE A 223 -0.10 9.15 -13.37
C PHE A 223 -0.10 8.02 -14.38
N LEU A 224 0.61 6.91 -14.13
CA LEU A 224 0.59 5.77 -15.06
C LEU A 224 -0.78 5.08 -15.05
N LYS A 225 -1.45 5.04 -13.88
CA LYS A 225 -2.83 4.55 -13.78
C LYS A 225 -3.81 5.45 -14.52
N LEU A 226 -3.73 6.77 -14.31
CA LEU A 226 -4.63 7.72 -14.99
C LEU A 226 -4.42 7.75 -16.51
N ALA A 227 -3.18 7.53 -16.96
CA ALA A 227 -2.83 7.53 -18.37
C ALA A 227 -2.89 6.13 -19.01
N ASP A 228 -3.45 5.11 -18.35
CA ASP A 228 -3.36 3.70 -18.77
C ASP A 228 -3.71 3.47 -20.24
N PHE A 229 -4.93 3.84 -20.64
CA PHE A 229 -5.38 3.75 -22.04
C PHE A 229 -4.59 4.62 -23.00
N HIS A 230 -4.19 5.81 -22.56
CA HIS A 230 -3.42 6.73 -23.37
C HIS A 230 -2.01 6.21 -23.66
N LEU A 231 -1.41 5.52 -22.70
CA LEU A 231 -0.08 4.93 -22.83
C LEU A 231 -0.09 3.69 -23.71
N ALA A 232 -1.19 2.94 -23.74
CA ALA A 232 -1.34 1.69 -24.51
C ALA A 232 -1.11 1.84 -26.04
N ARG A 233 -1.03 3.06 -26.57
CA ARG A 233 -0.61 3.32 -27.97
C ARG A 233 0.88 3.11 -28.22
N PHE A 234 1.72 3.12 -27.18
CA PHE A 234 3.16 2.88 -27.29
C PHE A 234 3.49 1.42 -27.01
N ALA A 235 4.45 0.85 -27.75
CA ALA A 235 4.73 -0.59 -27.74
C ALA A 235 4.98 -1.19 -26.34
N ILE A 236 5.74 -0.49 -25.48
CA ILE A 236 6.03 -0.97 -24.12
C ILE A 236 4.78 -1.11 -23.23
N PHE A 237 3.71 -0.39 -23.56
CA PHE A 237 2.45 -0.36 -22.79
C PHE A 237 1.32 -1.20 -23.41
N GLN A 238 1.59 -1.95 -24.48
CA GLN A 238 0.57 -2.80 -25.12
C GLN A 238 0.30 -4.10 -24.35
N GLU A 239 1.34 -4.66 -23.72
CA GLU A 239 1.22 -5.84 -22.85
C GLU A 239 1.41 -5.45 -21.38
N LEU A 240 2.47 -4.69 -21.09
CA LEU A 240 2.78 -4.18 -19.76
C LEU A 240 2.20 -2.78 -19.61
N THR A 241 0.91 -2.70 -19.30
CA THR A 241 0.11 -1.49 -19.38
C THR A 241 0.47 -0.42 -18.34
N GLY A 242 -0.09 0.78 -18.48
CA GLY A 242 0.11 1.85 -17.50
C GLY A 242 -0.32 1.41 -16.10
N HIS A 243 -1.42 0.65 -16.00
CA HIS A 243 -1.87 0.03 -14.75
C HIS A 243 -0.81 -0.93 -14.19
N PHE A 244 -0.22 -1.80 -15.02
CA PHE A 244 0.84 -2.71 -14.58
C PHE A 244 2.03 -1.95 -13.99
N TRP A 245 2.55 -0.94 -14.71
CA TRP A 245 3.69 -0.16 -14.23
C TRP A 245 3.35 0.70 -13.01
N SER A 246 2.11 1.19 -12.90
CA SER A 246 1.67 1.94 -11.73
C SER A 246 1.70 1.07 -10.46
N LYS A 247 1.43 -0.23 -10.59
CA LYS A 247 1.51 -1.19 -9.48
C LYS A 247 2.94 -1.57 -9.12
N ILE A 248 3.85 -1.58 -10.10
CA ILE A 248 5.30 -1.64 -9.81
C ILE A 248 5.72 -0.44 -8.97
N CYS A 249 5.33 0.76 -9.39
CA CYS A 249 5.63 1.97 -8.64
C CYS A 249 5.05 1.92 -7.22
N ASP A 250 3.82 1.43 -7.04
CA ASP A 250 3.17 1.36 -5.74
C ASP A 250 3.92 0.44 -4.74
N PHE A 251 4.28 -0.81 -5.12
CA PHE A 251 5.07 -1.65 -4.19
C PHE A 251 6.52 -1.18 -4.01
N LEU A 252 7.10 -0.46 -4.99
CA LEU A 252 8.40 0.19 -4.81
C LEU A 252 8.29 1.40 -3.87
N GLN A 253 7.20 2.16 -3.92
CA GLN A 253 6.90 3.23 -2.97
C GLN A 253 6.87 2.67 -1.55
N ILE A 254 6.22 1.51 -1.33
CA ILE A 254 6.22 0.81 -0.04
C ILE A 254 7.66 0.49 0.38
N HIS A 255 8.45 -0.12 -0.50
CA HIS A 255 9.84 -0.47 -0.20
C HIS A 255 10.68 0.76 0.19
N PHE A 256 10.64 1.83 -0.60
CA PHE A 256 11.41 3.05 -0.34
C PHE A 256 10.93 3.79 0.91
N THR A 257 9.63 3.72 1.22
CA THR A 257 9.06 4.28 2.46
C THR A 257 9.64 3.57 3.68
N VAL A 258 9.67 2.23 3.67
CA VAL A 258 10.29 1.47 4.76
C VAL A 258 11.79 1.74 4.83
N MET A 259 12.50 1.78 3.69
CA MET A 259 13.93 2.14 3.67
C MET A 259 14.18 3.50 4.30
N LEU A 260 13.39 4.53 3.94
CA LEU A 260 13.51 5.88 4.48
C LEU A 260 13.37 5.88 6.00
N PHE A 261 12.29 5.27 6.51
CA PHE A 261 12.03 5.24 7.95
C PHE A 261 13.06 4.41 8.72
N VAL A 262 13.52 3.28 8.19
CA VAL A 262 14.60 2.51 8.83
C VAL A 262 15.88 3.35 8.95
N HIS A 263 16.25 4.10 7.90
CA HIS A 263 17.43 4.96 7.95
C HIS A 263 17.28 6.14 8.91
N ILE A 264 16.06 6.63 9.13
CA ILE A 264 15.80 7.66 10.14
C ILE A 264 15.89 7.07 11.55
N SER A 265 15.24 5.93 11.79
CA SER A 265 15.22 5.27 13.10
C SER A 265 16.61 4.84 13.60
N GLN A 266 17.54 4.55 12.70
CA GLN A 266 18.92 4.18 13.05
C GLN A 266 19.72 5.31 13.70
N ASP A 267 19.50 6.58 13.31
CA ASP A 267 20.28 7.72 13.82
C ASP A 267 19.70 8.29 15.12
N SER A 268 18.43 8.06 15.40
CA SER A 268 17.78 8.40 16.68
C SER A 268 18.33 7.65 17.91
N LYS A 269 19.48 6.97 17.77
CA LYS A 269 20.32 6.45 18.86
C LYS A 269 21.12 7.54 19.60
N THR A 270 20.97 8.82 19.24
CA THR A 270 21.82 9.93 19.75
C THR A 270 21.08 10.99 20.58
N VAL A 271 19.86 10.71 21.06
CA VAL A 271 19.19 11.54 22.08
C VAL A 271 18.76 10.67 23.24
#